data_AF-A0A6P7Z147-F1
#
_entry.id   AF-A0A6P7Z147-F1
#
_cell.length_a   1.000
_cell.length_b   1.000
_cell.length_c   1.000
_cell.angle_alpha   90.00
_cell.angle_beta   90.00
_cell.angle_gamma   90.00
#
_symmetry.space_group_name_H-M   'P 1'
#
loop_
_entity.id
_entity.type
_entity.pdbx_description
1 polymer ?
#
loop_
_entity_poly.entity_id
_entity_poly.type
_entity_poly.pdbx_seq_one_letter_code
_entity_poly.pdbx_strand_id
1 'polypeptide(L)'
;MSTVKHRSKGTDKSAPLPQAPDDVAKNKSGKGSKAGSPHPRAALRSSCSTCVALLLLSVVAVAGAGFLAYCMHHFLEEVSRLSDRQEAMTRQKENLDQAMESALKQVHSLEVTIGSLQSVLKEVEQKQDDSERALQEGEREMRKISDVLKKLQDEILKDLSNGIQDVKDARERDFPFFEKNIEEKLTELTTSINHNIALFTAVQKRSENEINSMKARVASLQVTDLLTSEVKELQDNISELQIRLEDKDKAMELLKDTVSSADSTASDNVKELSQLKQGYEILKETVEAQQGMLKTLLDQVERTQESFMHLPSDVASLREEFLQIQSTVREQEQNFSESSATKGKMLTPVELVENNMHELKLSAVQHSDNINFILSEYKDLNSRFAATQDAIDVMRSTVINSDSNSQLGIDAVQSLRESQESLTSELEEIRRDLSEVPQMTAEFHVLKEVVHKVRDLQSEQAERLGPLDFLQSQTFPDKVASLERFISESQSAVSEVQLDLSMLRTAVDNLVTYSVKIETNENKLEIMKQSLEDLRYDYDRLLEKIEKVQEAV
;
A
#
# COMPACT_ATOMS: atom_id res chain seq x y z
N MET A 1 22.96 -20.16 -3.24
CA MET A 1 24.32 -20.73 -3.36
C MET A 1 24.22 -22.01 -4.21
N SER A 2 25.27 -22.41 -4.95
CA SER A 2 25.35 -23.65 -5.76
C SER A 2 24.29 -23.78 -6.89
N THR A 3 24.53 -23.61 -8.20
CA THR A 3 25.70 -23.61 -9.12
C THR A 3 26.27 -24.98 -9.57
N VAL A 4 25.55 -25.67 -10.46
CA VAL A 4 26.06 -26.76 -11.33
C VAL A 4 25.28 -26.74 -12.67
N LYS A 5 25.81 -27.00 -13.88
CA LYS A 5 27.13 -26.74 -14.51
C LYS A 5 26.98 -26.97 -16.03
N HIS A 6 27.47 -26.08 -16.90
CA HIS A 6 27.39 -26.25 -18.36
C HIS A 6 28.13 -27.49 -18.87
N ARG A 7 27.63 -28.05 -19.99
CA ARG A 7 28.47 -28.78 -20.96
C ARG A 7 28.04 -28.48 -22.41
N SER A 8 28.83 -27.65 -23.08
CA SER A 8 28.82 -27.48 -24.55
C SER A 8 30.25 -27.64 -25.08
N LYS A 9 30.39 -28.43 -26.15
CA LYS A 9 31.56 -28.72 -27.01
C LYS A 9 31.27 -30.06 -27.75
N GLY A 10 31.55 -30.24 -29.03
CA GLY A 10 32.06 -29.28 -30.03
C GLY A 10 32.84 -29.98 -31.16
N THR A 11 32.85 -29.36 -32.34
CA THR A 11 33.83 -29.53 -33.45
C THR A 11 34.18 -30.94 -33.97
N ASP A 12 33.60 -31.29 -35.13
CA ASP A 12 34.24 -31.25 -36.46
C ASP A 12 35.49 -32.13 -36.81
N LYS A 13 35.50 -32.62 -38.07
CA LYS A 13 36.61 -33.17 -38.90
C LYS A 13 37.27 -34.53 -38.57
N SER A 14 37.20 -35.45 -39.55
CA SER A 14 38.40 -36.03 -40.20
C SER A 14 38.10 -36.62 -41.60
N ALA A 15 39.15 -36.71 -42.43
CA ALA A 15 39.17 -36.82 -43.89
C ALA A 15 38.49 -38.05 -44.57
N PRO A 16 38.04 -37.93 -45.83
CA PRO A 16 37.74 -39.04 -46.74
C PRO A 16 38.92 -39.41 -47.66
N LEU A 17 38.90 -40.64 -48.23
CA LEU A 17 39.63 -41.23 -49.40
C LEU A 17 39.87 -42.74 -49.15
N PRO A 18 40.18 -43.61 -50.15
CA PRO A 18 40.68 -43.32 -51.50
C PRO A 18 39.74 -43.62 -52.68
N GLN A 19 40.04 -43.02 -53.83
CA GLN A 19 39.58 -43.43 -55.14
C GLN A 19 40.44 -44.59 -55.67
N ALA A 20 39.86 -45.48 -56.48
CA ALA A 20 40.62 -46.37 -57.36
C ALA A 20 39.79 -46.77 -58.60
N PRO A 21 39.92 -46.04 -59.73
CA PRO A 21 39.52 -46.49 -61.05
C PRO A 21 40.77 -46.70 -61.92
N ASP A 22 41.27 -47.94 -62.01
CA ASP A 22 42.46 -48.25 -62.81
C ASP A 22 42.11 -48.89 -64.16
N ASP A 23 42.76 -48.39 -65.20
CA ASP A 23 42.47 -48.64 -66.61
C ASP A 23 43.38 -49.77 -67.14
N VAL A 24 42.84 -50.77 -67.85
CA VAL A 24 43.68 -51.71 -68.63
C VAL A 24 43.07 -52.01 -70.00
N ALA A 25 43.18 -51.04 -70.91
CA ALA A 25 43.18 -51.35 -72.34
C ALA A 25 44.45 -52.12 -72.73
N LYS A 26 44.35 -53.19 -73.54
CA LYS A 26 45.53 -53.87 -74.12
C LYS A 26 45.65 -53.63 -75.62
N ASN A 27 46.71 -52.92 -76.00
CA ASN A 27 47.03 -52.51 -77.37
C ASN A 27 47.96 -53.52 -78.08
N LYS A 28 47.72 -53.70 -79.38
CA LYS A 28 48.66 -53.76 -80.55
C LYS A 28 50.00 -54.52 -80.50
N SER A 29 50.43 -54.89 -81.72
CA SER A 29 51.77 -55.35 -82.17
C SER A 29 52.14 -56.80 -81.81
N GLY A 30 52.97 -57.53 -82.56
CA GLY A 30 53.88 -57.17 -83.68
C GLY A 30 55.36 -57.19 -83.24
N LYS A 31 56.39 -57.40 -84.07
CA LYS A 31 56.51 -57.54 -85.55
C LYS A 31 57.95 -57.99 -85.91
N GLY A 32 58.14 -58.88 -86.90
CA GLY A 32 59.46 -59.19 -87.52
C GLY A 32 59.43 -60.54 -88.27
N SER A 33 59.74 -60.70 -89.57
CA SER A 33 60.93 -60.34 -90.38
C SER A 33 62.11 -61.31 -90.18
N LYS A 34 62.78 -61.88 -91.19
CA LYS A 34 62.85 -61.65 -92.67
C LYS A 34 62.83 -63.02 -93.43
N ALA A 35 62.95 -63.13 -94.76
CA ALA A 35 62.26 -62.53 -95.93
C ALA A 35 63.04 -62.90 -97.22
N GLY A 36 62.37 -63.29 -98.33
CA GLY A 36 63.01 -63.58 -99.63
C GLY A 36 62.03 -63.77 -100.80
N SER A 37 62.43 -63.40 -102.01
CA SER A 37 61.65 -63.43 -103.29
C SER A 37 62.65 -63.70 -104.46
N PRO A 38 62.29 -63.85 -105.77
CA PRO A 38 61.28 -63.09 -106.53
C PRO A 38 60.44 -63.83 -107.61
N HIS A 39 59.46 -63.07 -108.14
CA HIS A 39 58.71 -63.23 -109.41
C HIS A 39 59.59 -62.90 -110.65
N PRO A 40 59.16 -62.98 -111.96
CA PRO A 40 57.81 -62.73 -112.52
C PRO A 40 57.44 -63.62 -113.76
N ARG A 41 56.56 -63.32 -114.74
CA ARG A 41 55.62 -62.20 -115.06
C ARG A 41 54.43 -62.73 -115.91
N ALA A 42 53.54 -61.87 -116.40
CA ALA A 42 52.37 -62.21 -117.22
C ALA A 42 52.27 -61.41 -118.55
N ALA A 43 51.28 -61.80 -119.38
CA ALA A 43 50.66 -61.06 -120.50
C ALA A 43 51.18 -61.25 -121.96
N LEU A 44 50.35 -60.81 -122.92
CA LEU A 44 50.22 -61.26 -124.31
C LEU A 44 50.98 -60.42 -125.38
N ARG A 45 51.03 -60.97 -126.62
CA ARG A 45 50.72 -60.34 -127.95
C ARG A 45 51.86 -59.91 -128.94
N SER A 46 51.90 -60.65 -130.07
CA SER A 46 51.88 -60.23 -131.50
C SER A 46 53.04 -59.53 -132.28
N SER A 47 53.46 -60.22 -133.38
CA SER A 47 53.65 -59.75 -134.79
C SER A 47 55.05 -59.35 -135.36
N CYS A 48 55.19 -59.51 -136.71
CA CYS A 48 56.34 -59.26 -137.64
C CYS A 48 57.60 -60.18 -137.49
N SER A 49 58.48 -60.50 -138.48
CA SER A 49 58.56 -60.49 -139.98
C SER A 49 60.03 -60.83 -140.42
N THR A 50 60.50 -61.38 -141.57
CA THR A 50 60.00 -62.03 -142.83
C THR A 50 61.17 -62.81 -143.54
N CYS A 51 60.95 -63.40 -144.75
CA CYS A 51 61.97 -63.92 -145.76
C CYS A 51 62.72 -65.26 -145.44
N VAL A 52 63.19 -66.16 -146.35
CA VAL A 52 63.00 -66.58 -147.79
C VAL A 52 63.91 -67.88 -148.00
N ALA A 53 64.00 -68.77 -149.04
CA ALA A 53 63.55 -68.99 -150.44
C ALA A 53 63.35 -70.53 -150.80
N LEU A 54 63.64 -71.01 -152.05
CA LEU A 54 63.15 -72.29 -152.67
C LEU A 54 64.02 -72.91 -153.84
N LEU A 55 63.73 -74.19 -154.25
CA LEU A 55 64.00 -74.94 -155.55
C LEU A 55 65.38 -75.68 -155.83
N LEU A 56 65.63 -76.64 -156.78
CA LEU A 56 64.94 -77.84 -157.42
C LEU A 56 65.87 -78.71 -158.38
N LEU A 57 65.55 -80.02 -158.64
CA LEU A 57 65.89 -80.94 -159.81
C LEU A 57 67.39 -81.34 -160.16
N SER A 58 67.77 -82.26 -161.10
CA SER A 58 67.38 -83.67 -161.47
C SER A 58 68.21 -84.33 -162.66
N VAL A 59 68.12 -85.67 -162.91
CA VAL A 59 68.35 -86.46 -164.20
C VAL A 59 69.81 -86.78 -164.68
N VAL A 60 70.18 -87.73 -165.60
CA VAL A 60 69.96 -89.23 -165.83
C VAL A 60 70.35 -89.68 -167.29
N ALA A 61 71.01 -90.86 -167.56
CA ALA A 61 70.87 -91.78 -168.77
C ALA A 61 72.05 -92.78 -169.14
N VAL A 62 71.72 -93.89 -169.86
CA VAL A 62 72.56 -94.88 -170.65
C VAL A 62 73.53 -95.82 -169.87
N ALA A 63 73.68 -97.15 -170.03
CA ALA A 63 73.02 -98.31 -170.71
C ALA A 63 73.49 -98.86 -172.12
N GLY A 64 73.93 -100.14 -172.22
CA GLY A 64 74.01 -100.93 -173.49
C GLY A 64 74.92 -102.20 -173.55
N ALA A 65 74.38 -103.35 -174.02
CA ALA A 65 75.03 -104.62 -174.47
C ALA A 65 76.00 -105.41 -173.52
N GLY A 66 75.78 -106.68 -173.13
CA GLY A 66 74.54 -107.48 -173.15
C GLY A 66 74.47 -108.74 -174.05
N PHE A 67 75.26 -109.79 -173.77
CA PHE A 67 74.74 -111.20 -173.69
C PHE A 67 75.75 -112.19 -173.08
N LEU A 68 77.04 -112.14 -173.45
CA LEU A 68 78.08 -113.01 -172.82
C LEU A 68 78.26 -112.74 -171.32
N ALA A 69 77.77 -111.59 -170.83
CA ALA A 69 77.63 -111.31 -169.40
C ALA A 69 76.71 -112.31 -168.67
N TYR A 70 75.73 -112.93 -169.34
CA TYR A 70 74.67 -113.74 -168.70
C TYR A 70 75.20 -114.93 -167.90
N CYS A 71 76.18 -115.67 -168.44
CA CYS A 71 76.77 -116.82 -167.73
C CYS A 71 77.66 -116.41 -166.54
N MET A 72 78.19 -115.18 -166.52
CA MET A 72 78.88 -114.61 -165.35
C MET A 72 77.88 -114.01 -164.35
N HIS A 73 76.75 -113.47 -164.84
CA HIS A 73 75.71 -112.84 -164.02
C HIS A 73 75.15 -113.81 -162.98
N HIS A 74 74.75 -115.00 -163.42
CA HIS A 74 74.12 -115.99 -162.54
C HIS A 74 75.02 -116.50 -161.40
N PHE A 75 76.36 -116.49 -161.56
CA PHE A 75 77.29 -116.85 -160.48
C PHE A 75 77.70 -115.67 -159.58
N LEU A 76 77.62 -114.42 -160.05
CA LEU A 76 77.79 -113.24 -159.18
C LEU A 76 76.53 -112.95 -158.34
N GLU A 77 75.35 -113.34 -158.82
CA GLU A 77 74.07 -113.04 -158.17
C GLU A 77 73.87 -113.81 -156.83
N GLU A 78 74.45 -115.00 -156.68
CA GLU A 78 74.43 -115.72 -155.40
C GLU A 78 75.49 -115.22 -154.40
N VAL A 79 76.69 -114.86 -154.87
CA VAL A 79 77.80 -114.42 -153.99
C VAL A 79 77.55 -113.03 -153.41
N SER A 80 77.05 -112.09 -154.22
CA SER A 80 76.70 -110.73 -153.76
C SER A 80 75.64 -110.77 -152.64
N ARG A 81 74.62 -111.63 -152.79
CA ARG A 81 73.51 -111.78 -151.84
C ARG A 81 73.90 -112.36 -150.47
N LEU A 82 75.12 -112.88 -150.33
CA LEU A 82 75.69 -113.31 -149.05
C LEU A 82 76.38 -112.16 -148.30
N SER A 83 76.94 -111.17 -149.02
CA SER A 83 77.69 -110.05 -148.45
C SER A 83 76.79 -109.08 -147.65
N ASP A 84 75.66 -108.68 -148.25
CA ASP A 84 74.71 -107.71 -147.65
C ASP A 84 74.17 -108.17 -146.28
N ARG A 85 74.17 -109.47 -146.01
CA ARG A 85 73.67 -110.04 -144.76
C ARG A 85 74.64 -109.87 -143.58
N GLN A 86 75.90 -109.52 -143.84
CA GLN A 86 76.94 -109.40 -142.80
C GLN A 86 77.06 -107.97 -142.23
N GLU A 87 76.83 -106.92 -143.03
CA GLU A 87 76.85 -105.53 -142.54
C GLU A 87 75.67 -105.17 -141.62
N ALA A 88 74.55 -105.87 -141.71
CA ALA A 88 73.37 -105.60 -140.89
C ALA A 88 73.60 -105.89 -139.39
N MET A 89 74.48 -106.84 -139.07
CA MET A 89 74.70 -107.32 -137.70
C MET A 89 75.53 -106.35 -136.84
N THR A 90 76.49 -105.64 -137.43
CA THR A 90 77.40 -104.75 -136.69
C THR A 90 76.68 -103.52 -136.14
N ARG A 91 75.85 -102.87 -136.98
CA ARG A 91 75.02 -101.71 -136.59
C ARG A 91 74.01 -102.03 -135.49
N GLN A 92 73.59 -103.29 -135.34
CA GLN A 92 72.68 -103.71 -134.26
C GLN A 92 73.37 -103.74 -132.88
N LYS A 93 74.69 -103.92 -132.83
CA LYS A 93 75.44 -104.09 -131.58
C LYS A 93 75.77 -102.77 -130.88
N GLU A 94 76.18 -101.77 -131.64
CA GLU A 94 76.54 -100.43 -131.13
C GLU A 94 75.34 -99.71 -130.47
N ASN A 95 74.14 -99.87 -131.05
CA ASN A 95 72.89 -99.37 -130.48
C ASN A 95 72.52 -100.05 -129.14
N LEU A 96 73.05 -101.25 -128.85
CA LEU A 96 72.74 -101.99 -127.62
C LEU A 96 73.56 -101.45 -126.43
N ASP A 97 74.86 -101.22 -126.61
CA ASP A 97 75.74 -100.72 -125.57
C ASP A 97 75.33 -99.31 -125.11
N GLN A 98 74.97 -98.42 -126.05
CA GLN A 98 74.52 -97.07 -125.74
C GLN A 98 73.16 -97.04 -125.02
N ALA A 99 72.27 -97.99 -125.31
CA ALA A 99 71.03 -98.19 -124.55
C ALA A 99 71.30 -98.72 -123.13
N MET A 100 72.28 -99.62 -122.97
CA MET A 100 72.66 -100.20 -121.68
C MET A 100 73.27 -99.15 -120.72
N GLU A 101 74.15 -98.27 -121.21
CA GLU A 101 74.73 -97.19 -120.38
C GLU A 101 73.65 -96.17 -119.92
N SER A 102 72.68 -95.88 -120.79
CA SER A 102 71.53 -95.03 -120.47
C SER A 102 70.63 -95.67 -119.40
N ALA A 103 70.37 -96.98 -119.53
CA ALA A 103 69.60 -97.75 -118.54
C ALA A 103 70.29 -97.78 -117.16
N LEU A 104 71.62 -97.96 -117.11
CA LEU A 104 72.38 -97.94 -115.84
C LEU A 104 72.28 -96.58 -115.14
N LYS A 105 72.32 -95.46 -115.88
CA LYS A 105 72.14 -94.12 -115.33
C LYS A 105 70.71 -93.88 -114.84
N GLN A 106 69.69 -94.44 -115.51
CA GLN A 106 68.32 -94.44 -114.99
C GLN A 106 68.18 -95.28 -113.71
N VAL A 107 68.79 -96.47 -113.65
CA VAL A 107 68.74 -97.33 -112.46
C VAL A 107 69.41 -96.65 -111.25
N HIS A 108 70.57 -96.02 -111.41
CA HIS A 108 71.22 -95.32 -110.30
C HIS A 108 70.47 -94.05 -109.88
N SER A 109 69.82 -93.35 -110.81
CA SER A 109 68.88 -92.25 -110.50
C SER A 109 67.64 -92.73 -109.73
N LEU A 110 67.11 -93.91 -110.08
CA LEU A 110 66.02 -94.56 -109.36
C LEU A 110 66.47 -95.02 -107.97
N GLU A 111 67.68 -95.57 -107.83
CA GLU A 111 68.28 -95.96 -106.55
C GLU A 111 68.41 -94.76 -105.59
N VAL A 112 68.92 -93.62 -106.08
CA VAL A 112 69.03 -92.38 -105.30
C VAL A 112 67.65 -91.81 -104.93
N THR A 113 66.66 -91.87 -105.82
CA THR A 113 65.30 -91.40 -105.51
C THR A 113 64.52 -92.37 -104.60
N ILE A 114 64.76 -93.66 -104.67
CA ILE A 114 64.22 -94.64 -103.70
C ILE A 114 64.86 -94.42 -102.33
N GLY A 115 66.18 -94.18 -102.26
CA GLY A 115 66.86 -93.84 -101.01
C GLY A 115 66.34 -92.55 -100.37
N SER A 116 66.09 -91.51 -101.16
CA SER A 116 65.50 -90.26 -100.63
C SER A 116 64.02 -90.45 -100.22
N LEU A 117 63.24 -91.23 -100.97
CA LEU A 117 61.86 -91.58 -100.58
C LEU A 117 61.81 -92.44 -99.32
N GLN A 118 62.76 -93.37 -99.11
CA GLN A 118 62.89 -94.11 -97.85
C GLN A 118 63.27 -93.19 -96.68
N SER A 119 64.16 -92.21 -96.90
CA SER A 119 64.50 -91.22 -95.88
C SER A 119 63.31 -90.34 -95.51
N VAL A 120 62.53 -89.87 -96.49
CA VAL A 120 61.32 -89.07 -96.27
C VAL A 120 60.21 -89.91 -95.64
N LEU A 121 60.04 -91.18 -96.04
CA LEU A 121 59.09 -92.09 -95.40
C LEU A 121 59.42 -92.28 -93.92
N LYS A 122 60.69 -92.48 -93.59
CA LYS A 122 61.16 -92.61 -92.20
C LYS A 122 61.03 -91.31 -91.40
N GLU A 123 61.26 -90.15 -92.03
CA GLU A 123 61.00 -88.84 -91.40
C GLU A 123 59.50 -88.63 -91.14
N VAL A 124 58.64 -89.01 -92.07
CA VAL A 124 57.17 -88.96 -91.91
C VAL A 124 56.68 -89.93 -90.85
N GLU A 125 57.21 -91.16 -90.81
CA GLU A 125 56.92 -92.18 -89.80
C GLU A 125 57.32 -91.69 -88.39
N GLN A 126 58.55 -91.18 -88.23
CA GLN A 126 59.00 -90.59 -86.97
C GLN A 126 58.15 -89.37 -86.57
N LYS A 127 57.79 -88.50 -87.53
CA LYS A 127 56.96 -87.32 -87.29
C LYS A 127 55.50 -87.67 -86.97
N GLN A 128 55.00 -88.79 -87.49
CA GLN A 128 53.71 -89.34 -87.13
C GLN A 128 53.74 -89.89 -85.70
N ASP A 129 54.76 -90.67 -85.34
CA ASP A 129 54.98 -91.19 -83.98
C ASP A 129 55.13 -90.04 -82.95
N ASP A 130 55.97 -89.03 -83.23
CA ASP A 130 56.09 -87.84 -82.38
C ASP A 130 54.79 -87.02 -82.30
N SER A 131 53.99 -86.95 -83.38
CA SER A 131 52.66 -86.33 -83.36
C SER A 131 51.63 -87.16 -82.59
N GLU A 132 51.72 -88.50 -82.62
CA GLU A 132 50.85 -89.40 -81.89
C GLU A 132 51.16 -89.35 -80.39
N ARG A 133 52.44 -89.37 -80.00
CA ARG A 133 52.88 -89.13 -78.62
C ARG A 133 52.38 -87.79 -78.08
N ALA A 134 52.51 -86.72 -78.88
CA ALA A 134 52.01 -85.40 -78.51
C ALA A 134 50.48 -85.36 -78.38
N LEU A 135 49.75 -86.10 -79.23
CA LEU A 135 48.29 -86.25 -79.13
C LEU A 135 47.89 -87.08 -77.90
N GLN A 136 48.58 -88.19 -77.60
CA GLN A 136 48.36 -89.01 -76.41
C GLN A 136 48.71 -88.26 -75.10
N GLU A 137 49.71 -87.37 -75.11
CA GLU A 137 49.96 -86.43 -74.01
C GLU A 137 48.84 -85.40 -73.91
N GLY A 138 48.42 -84.81 -75.03
CA GLY A 138 47.28 -83.89 -75.10
C GLY A 138 45.98 -84.50 -74.58
N GLU A 139 45.70 -85.77 -74.89
CA GLU A 139 44.56 -86.51 -74.33
C GLU A 139 44.71 -86.81 -72.84
N ARG A 140 45.92 -87.04 -72.35
CA ARG A 140 46.18 -87.28 -70.91
C ARG A 140 46.03 -85.99 -70.12
N GLU A 141 46.50 -84.87 -70.63
CA GLU A 141 46.25 -83.54 -70.04
C GLU A 141 44.78 -83.13 -70.18
N MET A 142 44.12 -83.38 -71.31
CA MET A 142 42.69 -83.11 -71.47
C MET A 142 41.83 -83.96 -70.51
N ARG A 143 42.22 -85.22 -70.25
CA ARG A 143 41.61 -86.05 -69.20
C ARG A 143 41.85 -85.48 -67.81
N LYS A 144 43.08 -85.12 -67.44
CA LYS A 144 43.38 -84.46 -66.16
C LYS A 144 42.59 -83.16 -65.97
N ILE A 145 42.48 -82.33 -67.01
CA ILE A 145 41.69 -81.08 -67.00
C ILE A 145 40.20 -81.40 -66.85
N SER A 146 39.67 -82.41 -67.54
CA SER A 146 38.30 -82.87 -67.39
C SER A 146 38.01 -83.36 -65.96
N ASP A 147 38.92 -84.14 -65.37
CA ASP A 147 38.80 -84.64 -64.00
C ASP A 147 38.90 -83.52 -62.96
N VAL A 148 39.78 -82.53 -63.16
CA VAL A 148 39.91 -81.35 -62.30
C VAL A 148 38.70 -80.43 -62.43
N LEU A 149 38.19 -80.17 -63.63
CA LEU A 149 36.97 -79.37 -63.85
C LEU A 149 35.75 -80.05 -63.25
N LYS A 150 35.61 -81.37 -63.41
CA LYS A 150 34.55 -82.14 -62.77
C LYS A 150 34.69 -82.10 -61.25
N LYS A 151 35.88 -82.34 -60.69
CA LYS A 151 36.11 -82.25 -59.24
C LYS A 151 35.77 -80.85 -58.73
N LEU A 152 36.19 -79.80 -59.43
CA LEU A 152 35.88 -78.41 -59.07
C LEU A 152 34.38 -78.11 -59.14
N GLN A 153 33.66 -78.66 -60.13
CA GLN A 153 32.21 -78.57 -60.22
C GLN A 153 31.52 -79.30 -59.05
N ASP A 154 31.93 -80.54 -58.76
CA ASP A 154 31.40 -81.35 -57.65
C ASP A 154 31.71 -80.67 -56.29
N GLU A 155 32.89 -80.05 -56.15
CA GLU A 155 33.35 -79.34 -54.95
C GLU A 155 32.62 -77.99 -54.77
N ILE A 156 32.41 -77.20 -55.83
CA ILE A 156 31.59 -75.97 -55.79
C ILE A 156 30.13 -76.28 -55.51
N LEU A 157 29.55 -77.30 -56.15
CA LEU A 157 28.15 -77.69 -55.90
C LEU A 157 27.96 -78.18 -54.47
N LYS A 158 28.93 -78.92 -53.94
CA LYS A 158 28.93 -79.38 -52.53
C LYS A 158 29.09 -78.22 -51.56
N ASP A 159 30.04 -77.32 -51.78
CA ASP A 159 30.29 -76.17 -50.90
C ASP A 159 29.10 -75.19 -50.91
N LEU A 160 28.52 -74.93 -52.09
CA LEU A 160 27.29 -74.14 -52.23
C LEU A 160 26.10 -74.82 -51.55
N SER A 161 25.94 -76.14 -51.69
CA SER A 161 24.87 -76.89 -51.01
C SER A 161 25.05 -76.91 -49.50
N ASN A 162 26.28 -77.01 -49.00
CA ASN A 162 26.61 -76.92 -47.59
C ASN A 162 26.32 -75.51 -47.07
N GLY A 163 26.84 -74.45 -47.71
CA GLY A 163 26.60 -73.06 -47.29
C GLY A 163 25.12 -72.65 -47.34
N ILE A 164 24.34 -73.16 -48.31
CA ILE A 164 22.88 -72.99 -48.34
C ILE A 164 22.23 -73.69 -47.14
N GLN A 165 22.67 -74.92 -46.81
CA GLN A 165 22.15 -75.68 -45.68
C GLN A 165 22.56 -75.06 -44.34
N ASP A 166 23.79 -74.57 -44.17
CA ASP A 166 24.26 -73.88 -42.97
C ASP A 166 23.51 -72.55 -42.76
N VAL A 167 23.26 -71.78 -43.82
CA VAL A 167 22.44 -70.55 -43.76
C VAL A 167 20.98 -70.86 -43.48
N LYS A 168 20.45 -71.98 -43.98
CA LYS A 168 19.10 -72.46 -43.67
C LYS A 168 19.00 -72.92 -42.21
N ASP A 169 19.94 -73.70 -41.71
CA ASP A 169 19.90 -74.24 -40.34
C ASP A 169 20.20 -73.13 -39.31
N ALA A 170 21.02 -72.15 -39.65
CA ALA A 170 21.14 -70.91 -38.89
C ALA A 170 19.81 -70.13 -38.88
N ARG A 171 19.14 -69.97 -40.02
CA ARG A 171 17.80 -69.35 -40.10
C ARG A 171 16.78 -70.11 -39.24
N GLU A 172 16.67 -71.43 -39.38
CA GLU A 172 15.70 -72.27 -38.67
C GLU A 172 15.96 -72.34 -37.16
N ARG A 173 17.21 -72.14 -36.71
CA ARG A 173 17.56 -72.00 -35.29
C ARG A 173 17.32 -70.59 -34.74
N ASP A 174 17.74 -69.57 -35.48
CA ASP A 174 17.88 -68.21 -34.94
C ASP A 174 16.61 -67.36 -35.15
N PHE A 175 15.80 -67.61 -36.19
CA PHE A 175 14.52 -66.90 -36.39
C PHE A 175 13.49 -67.19 -35.28
N PRO A 176 13.23 -68.45 -34.86
CA PRO A 176 12.28 -68.72 -33.78
C PRO A 176 12.69 -68.10 -32.43
N PHE A 177 13.99 -67.96 -32.18
CA PHE A 177 14.49 -67.23 -31.01
C PHE A 177 14.22 -65.71 -31.13
N PHE A 178 14.48 -65.13 -32.31
CA PHE A 178 14.20 -63.72 -32.59
C PHE A 178 12.70 -63.38 -32.53
N GLU A 179 11.86 -64.23 -33.12
CA GLU A 179 10.40 -64.15 -33.09
C GLU A 179 9.88 -64.23 -31.66
N LYS A 180 10.30 -65.24 -30.88
CA LYS A 180 9.95 -65.34 -29.45
C LYS A 180 10.41 -64.13 -28.65
N ASN A 181 11.64 -63.65 -28.87
CA ASN A 181 12.14 -62.46 -28.16
C ASN A 181 11.36 -61.19 -28.53
N ILE A 182 10.90 -61.06 -29.78
CA ILE A 182 9.98 -59.98 -30.18
C ILE A 182 8.61 -60.14 -29.51
N GLU A 183 8.03 -61.34 -29.50
CA GLU A 183 6.75 -61.61 -28.82
C GLU A 183 6.84 -61.32 -27.31
N GLU A 184 7.91 -61.77 -26.65
CA GLU A 184 8.19 -61.51 -25.23
C GLU A 184 8.35 -60.00 -24.96
N LYS A 185 9.08 -59.25 -25.81
CA LYS A 185 9.22 -57.80 -25.66
C LYS A 185 7.96 -57.02 -26.00
N LEU A 186 7.15 -57.46 -26.96
CA LEU A 186 5.86 -56.85 -27.29
C LEU A 186 4.81 -57.11 -26.21
N THR A 187 4.78 -58.32 -25.64
CA THR A 187 3.87 -58.66 -24.53
C THR A 187 4.28 -57.99 -23.23
N GLU A 188 5.57 -57.91 -22.91
CA GLU A 188 6.12 -57.11 -21.80
C GLU A 188 5.76 -55.62 -21.97
N LEU A 189 6.02 -55.04 -23.14
CA LEU A 189 5.70 -53.63 -23.44
C LEU A 189 4.20 -53.37 -23.34
N THR A 190 3.36 -54.23 -23.91
CA THR A 190 1.89 -54.11 -23.86
C THR A 190 1.37 -54.22 -22.41
N THR A 191 1.92 -55.15 -21.62
CA THR A 191 1.58 -55.31 -20.21
C THR A 191 2.02 -54.11 -19.38
N SER A 192 3.22 -53.58 -19.63
CA SER A 192 3.75 -52.37 -18.99
C SER A 192 2.92 -51.12 -19.34
N ILE A 193 2.56 -50.93 -20.60
CA ILE A 193 1.68 -49.83 -21.05
C ILE A 193 0.31 -49.94 -20.35
N ASN A 194 -0.33 -51.12 -20.36
CA ASN A 194 -1.61 -51.33 -19.69
C ASN A 194 -1.54 -51.10 -18.17
N HIS A 195 -0.45 -51.51 -17.52
CA HIS A 195 -0.21 -51.24 -16.10
C HIS A 195 -0.06 -49.74 -15.82
N ASN A 196 0.73 -49.03 -16.63
CA ASN A 196 0.92 -47.58 -16.50
C ASN A 196 -0.36 -46.79 -16.77
N ILE A 197 -1.20 -47.21 -17.73
CA ILE A 197 -2.54 -46.65 -17.95
C ILE A 197 -3.42 -46.87 -16.72
N ALA A 198 -3.45 -48.08 -16.15
CA ALA A 198 -4.24 -48.37 -14.95
C ALA A 198 -3.79 -47.54 -13.73
N LEU A 199 -2.48 -47.36 -13.54
CA LEU A 199 -1.92 -46.47 -12.52
C LEU A 199 -2.31 -45.01 -12.76
N PHE A 200 -2.21 -44.52 -14.01
CA PHE A 200 -2.59 -43.15 -14.36
C PHE A 200 -4.08 -42.89 -14.10
N THR A 201 -4.97 -43.78 -14.53
CA THR A 201 -6.41 -43.68 -14.27
C THR A 201 -6.73 -43.72 -12.76
N ALA A 202 -6.00 -44.54 -11.97
CA ALA A 202 -6.15 -44.57 -10.53
C ALA A 202 -5.72 -43.26 -9.86
N VAL A 203 -4.60 -42.68 -10.29
CA VAL A 203 -4.11 -41.35 -9.82
C VAL A 203 -5.07 -40.24 -10.24
N GLN A 204 -5.57 -40.25 -11.48
CA GLN A 204 -6.54 -39.27 -11.98
C GLN A 204 -7.83 -39.31 -11.15
N LYS A 205 -8.41 -40.50 -10.93
CA LYS A 205 -9.61 -40.67 -10.10
C LYS A 205 -9.37 -40.29 -8.63
N ARG A 206 -8.17 -40.54 -8.10
CA ARG A 206 -7.78 -40.07 -6.76
C ARG A 206 -7.75 -38.54 -6.69
N SER A 207 -7.08 -37.90 -7.65
CA SER A 207 -6.98 -36.44 -7.76
C SER A 207 -8.36 -35.79 -7.88
N GLU A 208 -9.24 -36.33 -8.72
CA GLU A 208 -10.64 -35.88 -8.83
C GLU A 208 -11.41 -35.98 -7.51
N ASN A 209 -11.27 -37.10 -6.77
CA ASN A 209 -11.87 -37.25 -5.44
C ASN A 209 -11.30 -36.28 -4.41
N GLU A 210 -9.99 -36.03 -4.43
CA GLU A 210 -9.33 -35.08 -3.52
C GLU A 210 -9.72 -33.63 -3.84
N ILE A 211 -9.80 -33.25 -5.12
CA ILE A 211 -10.32 -31.95 -5.58
C ILE A 211 -11.78 -31.77 -5.18
N ASN A 212 -12.64 -32.77 -5.38
CA ASN A 212 -14.05 -32.71 -4.98
C ASN A 212 -14.20 -32.64 -3.45
N SER A 213 -13.37 -33.35 -2.69
CA SER A 213 -13.33 -33.25 -1.23
C SER A 213 -12.86 -31.89 -0.75
N MET A 214 -11.82 -31.31 -1.37
CA MET A 214 -11.37 -29.94 -1.09
C MET A 214 -12.45 -28.92 -1.43
N LYS A 215 -13.13 -29.05 -2.58
CA LYS A 215 -14.24 -28.16 -2.98
C LYS A 215 -15.40 -28.24 -1.99
N ALA A 216 -15.75 -29.45 -1.53
CA ALA A 216 -16.76 -29.63 -0.48
C ALA A 216 -16.33 -29.00 0.85
N ARG A 217 -15.06 -29.15 1.26
CA ARG A 217 -14.51 -28.53 2.47
C ARG A 217 -14.46 -26.99 2.40
N VAL A 218 -14.17 -26.43 1.23
CA VAL A 218 -14.19 -24.98 0.98
C VAL A 218 -15.63 -24.45 0.98
N ALA A 219 -16.58 -25.17 0.38
CA ALA A 219 -18.00 -24.81 0.44
C ALA A 219 -18.58 -24.92 1.86
N SER A 220 -18.20 -25.94 2.63
CA SER A 220 -18.62 -26.11 4.02
C SER A 220 -17.89 -25.19 5.00
N LEU A 221 -16.84 -24.46 4.57
CA LEU A 221 -16.01 -23.69 5.49
C LEU A 221 -16.77 -22.48 6.05
N GLN A 222 -17.69 -21.87 5.28
CA GLN A 222 -18.66 -20.81 5.65
C GLN A 222 -18.12 -19.56 6.40
N VAL A 223 -16.84 -19.52 6.73
CA VAL A 223 -16.17 -18.45 7.49
C VAL A 223 -16.31 -17.09 6.80
N THR A 224 -16.32 -17.02 5.46
CA THR A 224 -16.56 -15.77 4.74
C THR A 224 -17.94 -15.20 5.02
N ASP A 225 -18.98 -16.04 5.01
CA ASP A 225 -20.36 -15.61 5.25
C ASP A 225 -20.57 -15.23 6.73
N LEU A 226 -20.01 -16.04 7.64
CA LEU A 226 -20.02 -15.78 9.08
C LEU A 226 -19.30 -14.47 9.44
N LEU A 227 -18.06 -14.27 8.97
CA LEU A 227 -17.32 -13.02 9.15
C LEU A 227 -18.05 -11.82 8.52
N THR A 228 -18.71 -12.00 7.37
CA THR A 228 -19.51 -10.92 6.76
C THR A 228 -20.71 -10.57 7.63
N SER A 229 -21.37 -11.55 8.27
CA SER A 229 -22.46 -11.30 9.21
C SER A 229 -21.98 -10.67 10.53
N GLU A 230 -20.85 -11.11 11.07
CA GLU A 230 -20.24 -10.58 12.30
C GLU A 230 -19.72 -9.14 12.11
N VAL A 231 -19.05 -8.86 10.99
CA VAL A 231 -18.64 -7.50 10.62
C VAL A 231 -19.85 -6.58 10.44
N LYS A 232 -20.96 -7.09 9.87
CA LYS A 232 -22.19 -6.32 9.78
C LYS A 232 -22.81 -6.07 11.16
N GLU A 233 -22.90 -7.08 12.02
CA GLU A 233 -23.41 -6.92 13.39
C GLU A 233 -22.56 -5.91 14.19
N LEU A 234 -21.23 -5.95 14.05
CA LEU A 234 -20.34 -4.94 14.62
C LEU A 234 -20.56 -3.54 14.03
N GLN A 235 -20.82 -3.42 12.73
CA GLN A 235 -21.15 -2.14 12.09
C GLN A 235 -22.48 -1.57 12.61
N ASP A 236 -23.53 -2.40 12.67
CA ASP A 236 -24.86 -2.00 13.17
C ASP A 236 -24.76 -1.58 14.66
N ASN A 237 -24.01 -2.31 15.49
CA ASN A 237 -23.70 -1.95 16.88
C ASN A 237 -22.90 -0.63 17.01
N ILE A 238 -21.92 -0.38 16.11
CA ILE A 238 -21.16 0.88 16.10
C ILE A 238 -22.07 2.06 15.77
N SER A 239 -23.00 1.91 14.82
CA SER A 239 -23.98 2.95 14.52
C SER A 239 -24.94 3.21 15.69
N GLU A 240 -25.38 2.19 16.44
CA GLU A 240 -26.17 2.41 17.65
C GLU A 240 -25.37 3.15 18.74
N LEU A 241 -24.09 2.79 18.93
CA LEU A 241 -23.19 3.48 19.87
C LEU A 241 -22.95 4.94 19.48
N GLN A 242 -22.87 5.26 18.18
CA GLN A 242 -22.76 6.64 17.70
C GLN A 242 -24.01 7.46 18.01
N ILE A 243 -25.22 6.92 17.79
CA ILE A 243 -26.48 7.58 18.14
C ILE A 243 -26.57 7.82 19.66
N ARG A 244 -26.24 6.79 20.46
CA ARG A 244 -26.21 6.88 21.93
C ARG A 244 -25.15 7.85 22.47
N LEU A 245 -24.10 8.15 21.70
CA LEU A 245 -23.11 9.18 22.02
C LEU A 245 -23.66 10.58 21.69
N GLU A 246 -24.20 10.78 20.50
CA GLU A 246 -24.79 12.06 20.06
C GLU A 246 -25.93 12.52 21.01
N ASP A 247 -26.76 11.58 21.49
CA ASP A 247 -27.81 11.88 22.47
C ASP A 247 -27.26 12.20 23.87
N LYS A 248 -26.09 11.66 24.23
CA LYS A 248 -25.37 12.04 25.46
C LYS A 248 -24.70 13.39 25.35
N ASP A 249 -24.16 13.74 24.18
CA ASP A 249 -23.56 15.05 23.94
C ASP A 249 -24.64 16.16 24.01
N LYS A 250 -25.83 15.92 23.42
CA LYS A 250 -27.02 16.78 23.61
C LYS A 250 -27.41 16.92 25.08
N ALA A 251 -27.45 15.82 25.82
CA ALA A 251 -27.77 15.84 27.25
C ALA A 251 -26.69 16.58 28.08
N MET A 252 -25.42 16.49 27.69
CA MET A 252 -24.31 17.20 28.34
C MET A 252 -24.38 18.70 28.09
N GLU A 253 -24.71 19.14 26.86
CA GLU A 253 -24.92 20.55 26.55
C GLU A 253 -26.11 21.13 27.32
N LEU A 254 -27.25 20.41 27.39
CA LEU A 254 -28.39 20.82 28.23
C LEU A 254 -28.06 20.89 29.73
N LEU A 255 -27.22 19.98 30.24
CA LEU A 255 -26.72 20.06 31.63
C LEU A 255 -25.80 21.26 31.84
N LYS A 256 -24.93 21.58 30.87
CA LYS A 256 -24.04 22.74 30.87
C LYS A 256 -24.82 24.06 30.82
N ASP A 257 -25.87 24.15 30.02
CA ASP A 257 -26.79 25.30 30.00
C ASP A 257 -27.53 25.44 31.34
N THR A 258 -27.99 24.32 31.91
CA THR A 258 -28.66 24.28 33.23
C THR A 258 -27.72 24.75 34.35
N VAL A 259 -26.47 24.28 34.35
CA VAL A 259 -25.43 24.72 35.31
C VAL A 259 -25.09 26.20 35.13
N SER A 260 -24.96 26.68 33.88
CA SER A 260 -24.68 28.09 33.61
C SER A 260 -25.80 29.03 34.07
N SER A 261 -27.06 28.59 33.89
CA SER A 261 -28.25 29.29 34.41
C SER A 261 -28.32 29.30 35.95
N ALA A 262 -27.99 28.16 36.57
CA ALA A 262 -27.93 28.03 38.03
C ALA A 262 -26.80 28.89 38.64
N ASP A 263 -25.64 28.96 38.00
CA ASP A 263 -24.50 29.79 38.44
C ASP A 263 -24.80 31.29 38.31
N SER A 264 -25.46 31.72 37.22
CA SER A 264 -25.98 33.09 37.11
C SER A 264 -26.98 33.40 38.23
N THR A 265 -27.94 32.50 38.48
CA THR A 265 -28.94 32.65 39.54
C THR A 265 -28.28 32.71 40.94
N ALA A 266 -27.24 31.91 41.18
CA ALA A 266 -26.47 31.93 42.41
C ALA A 266 -25.69 33.25 42.57
N SER A 267 -25.07 33.75 41.49
CA SER A 267 -24.39 35.04 41.43
C SER A 267 -25.34 36.20 41.76
N ASP A 268 -26.55 36.19 41.22
CA ASP A 268 -27.57 37.21 41.51
C ASP A 268 -28.11 37.11 42.94
N ASN A 269 -28.43 35.91 43.43
CA ASN A 269 -28.79 35.68 44.84
C ASN A 269 -27.70 36.17 45.82
N VAL A 270 -26.41 36.03 45.48
CA VAL A 270 -25.29 36.54 46.30
C VAL A 270 -25.25 38.07 46.30
N LYS A 271 -25.60 38.75 45.20
CA LYS A 271 -25.74 40.21 45.14
C LYS A 271 -26.91 40.67 46.01
N GLU A 272 -28.07 40.02 45.90
CA GLU A 272 -29.26 40.33 46.70
C GLU A 272 -29.01 40.11 48.20
N LEU A 273 -28.37 39.00 48.60
CA LEU A 273 -27.99 38.76 50.00
C LEU A 273 -26.99 39.80 50.52
N SER A 274 -26.08 40.30 49.68
CA SER A 274 -25.16 41.39 50.04
C SER A 274 -25.90 42.71 50.26
N GLN A 275 -26.85 43.05 49.38
CA GLN A 275 -27.71 44.23 49.51
C GLN A 275 -28.63 44.15 50.75
N LEU A 276 -29.25 42.99 50.98
CA LEU A 276 -30.09 42.73 52.15
C LEU A 276 -29.28 42.84 53.45
N LYS A 277 -28.04 42.34 53.47
CA LYS A 277 -27.11 42.51 54.60
C LYS A 277 -26.74 43.98 54.82
N GLN A 278 -26.50 44.75 53.76
CA GLN A 278 -26.25 46.19 53.87
C GLN A 278 -27.48 46.93 54.45
N GLY A 279 -28.68 46.61 53.97
CA GLY A 279 -29.94 47.13 54.52
C GLY A 279 -30.16 46.75 55.98
N TYR A 280 -29.76 45.53 56.40
CA TYR A 280 -29.81 45.10 57.79
C TYR A 280 -28.88 45.92 58.71
N GLU A 281 -27.63 46.17 58.30
CA GLU A 281 -26.72 47.00 59.11
C GLU A 281 -27.21 48.45 59.20
N ILE A 282 -27.73 49.04 58.11
CA ILE A 282 -28.35 50.38 58.13
C ILE A 282 -29.57 50.43 59.07
N LEU A 283 -30.42 49.40 59.05
CA LEU A 283 -31.55 49.27 59.98
C LEU A 283 -31.06 49.13 61.43
N LYS A 284 -29.98 48.38 61.67
CA LYS A 284 -29.38 48.20 63.00
C LYS A 284 -28.82 49.53 63.54
N GLU A 285 -28.05 50.26 62.73
CA GLU A 285 -27.55 51.60 63.06
C GLU A 285 -28.71 52.56 63.38
N THR A 286 -29.81 52.49 62.62
CA THR A 286 -31.02 53.28 62.86
C THR A 286 -31.69 52.92 64.19
N VAL A 287 -31.78 51.63 64.54
CA VAL A 287 -32.35 51.17 65.82
C VAL A 287 -31.44 51.54 67.00
N GLU A 288 -30.12 51.41 66.86
CA GLU A 288 -29.16 51.85 67.87
C GLU A 288 -29.23 53.36 68.12
N ALA A 289 -29.38 54.17 67.05
CA ALA A 289 -29.60 55.61 67.14
C ALA A 289 -30.95 55.96 67.81
N GLN A 290 -32.04 55.26 67.47
CA GLN A 290 -33.34 55.42 68.14
C GLN A 290 -33.28 55.04 69.62
N GLN A 291 -32.55 53.97 69.99
CA GLN A 291 -32.35 53.58 71.38
C GLN A 291 -31.55 54.63 72.16
N GLY A 292 -30.52 55.23 71.55
CA GLY A 292 -29.77 56.36 72.11
C GLY A 292 -30.64 57.61 72.31
N MET A 293 -31.51 57.91 71.35
CA MET A 293 -32.48 59.02 71.44
C MET A 293 -33.52 58.77 72.54
N LEU A 294 -34.09 57.57 72.63
CA LEU A 294 -35.02 57.17 73.68
C LEU A 294 -34.38 57.23 75.08
N LYS A 295 -33.12 56.80 75.22
CA LYS A 295 -32.38 56.97 76.48
C LYS A 295 -32.17 58.45 76.80
N THR A 296 -31.78 59.27 75.83
CA THR A 296 -31.60 60.72 76.04
C THR A 296 -32.91 61.38 76.51
N LEU A 297 -34.05 60.97 75.94
CA LEU A 297 -35.38 61.45 76.32
C LEU A 297 -35.81 60.94 77.70
N LEU A 298 -35.49 59.69 78.06
CA LEU A 298 -35.70 59.16 79.42
C LEU A 298 -34.89 59.96 80.46
N ASP A 299 -33.60 60.20 80.17
CA ASP A 299 -32.72 61.00 81.02
C ASP A 299 -33.21 62.48 81.12
N GLN A 300 -33.96 62.99 80.13
CA GLN A 300 -34.62 64.30 80.21
C GLN A 300 -35.91 64.27 81.03
N VAL A 301 -36.70 63.20 80.92
CA VAL A 301 -37.90 62.98 81.76
C VAL A 301 -37.52 62.82 83.23
N GLU A 302 -36.43 62.12 83.54
CA GLU A 302 -35.93 62.00 84.91
C GLU A 302 -35.54 63.37 85.50
N ARG A 303 -34.79 64.20 84.75
CA ARG A 303 -34.44 65.57 85.18
C ARG A 303 -35.64 66.51 85.32
N THR A 304 -36.67 66.37 84.47
CA THR A 304 -37.90 67.18 84.63
C THR A 304 -38.78 66.67 85.77
N GLN A 305 -38.73 65.37 86.08
CA GLN A 305 -39.34 64.81 87.29
C GLN A 305 -38.60 65.30 88.56
N GLU A 306 -37.26 65.34 88.56
CA GLU A 306 -36.48 65.93 89.66
C GLU A 306 -36.83 67.41 89.89
N SER A 307 -36.89 68.24 88.84
CA SER A 307 -37.29 69.64 88.99
C SER A 307 -38.74 69.78 89.48
N PHE A 308 -39.64 68.88 89.07
CA PHE A 308 -41.02 68.82 89.59
C PHE A 308 -41.10 68.34 91.05
N MET A 309 -40.12 67.58 91.56
CA MET A 309 -40.02 67.25 93.00
C MET A 309 -39.56 68.44 93.85
N HIS A 310 -38.82 69.40 93.26
CA HIS A 310 -38.45 70.65 93.94
C HIS A 310 -39.58 71.69 93.92
N LEU A 311 -40.41 71.71 92.86
CA LEU A 311 -41.49 72.69 92.68
C LEU A 311 -42.44 72.88 93.90
N PRO A 312 -42.85 71.84 94.68
CA PRO A 312 -43.62 72.04 95.90
C PRO A 312 -42.89 72.80 97.00
N SER A 313 -41.55 72.70 97.07
CA SER A 313 -40.71 73.46 97.99
C SER A 313 -40.59 74.92 97.53
N ASP A 314 -40.42 75.15 96.23
CA ASP A 314 -40.35 76.50 95.66
C ASP A 314 -41.70 77.22 95.82
N VAL A 315 -42.81 76.52 95.60
CA VAL A 315 -44.17 77.03 95.85
C VAL A 315 -44.42 77.24 97.35
N ALA A 316 -43.82 76.44 98.24
CA ALA A 316 -43.90 76.69 99.68
C ALA A 316 -43.12 77.95 100.09
N SER A 317 -41.89 78.14 99.57
CA SER A 317 -41.10 79.37 99.76
C SER A 317 -41.87 80.59 99.24
N LEU A 318 -42.35 80.54 97.99
CA LEU A 318 -43.10 81.63 97.38
C LEU A 318 -44.42 81.92 98.12
N ARG A 319 -45.04 80.92 98.75
CA ARG A 319 -46.21 81.09 99.62
C ARG A 319 -45.86 81.72 100.97
N GLU A 320 -44.70 81.41 101.53
CA GLU A 320 -44.21 82.03 102.76
C GLU A 320 -43.74 83.47 102.51
N GLU A 321 -43.04 83.73 101.39
CA GLU A 321 -42.76 85.06 100.86
C GLU A 321 -44.04 85.85 100.59
N PHE A 322 -45.08 85.24 100.00
CA PHE A 322 -46.38 85.91 99.81
C PHE A 322 -47.09 86.21 101.13
N LEU A 323 -46.99 85.32 102.14
CA LEU A 323 -47.49 85.60 103.49
C LEU A 323 -46.68 86.70 104.18
N GLN A 324 -45.37 86.77 103.94
CA GLN A 324 -44.50 87.82 104.46
C GLN A 324 -44.80 89.16 103.79
N ILE A 325 -44.95 89.21 102.47
CA ILE A 325 -45.42 90.39 101.71
C ILE A 325 -46.84 90.79 102.16
N GLN A 326 -47.75 89.83 102.37
CA GLN A 326 -49.07 90.13 102.92
C GLN A 326 -48.97 90.71 104.34
N SER A 327 -48.01 90.26 105.16
CA SER A 327 -47.79 90.81 106.50
C SER A 327 -47.22 92.24 106.46
N THR A 328 -46.25 92.52 105.57
CA THR A 328 -45.68 93.88 105.43
C THR A 328 -46.65 94.85 104.76
N VAL A 329 -47.47 94.38 103.81
CA VAL A 329 -48.61 95.16 103.27
C VAL A 329 -49.62 95.46 104.38
N ARG A 330 -49.90 94.51 105.28
CA ARG A 330 -50.83 94.73 106.40
C ARG A 330 -50.26 95.68 107.47
N GLU A 331 -48.96 95.59 107.78
CA GLU A 331 -48.25 96.61 108.55
C GLU A 331 -48.30 97.96 107.83
N GLN A 332 -48.13 98.00 106.51
CA GLN A 332 -48.18 99.23 105.72
C GLN A 332 -49.59 99.85 105.71
N GLU A 333 -50.66 99.05 105.61
CA GLU A 333 -52.07 99.48 105.75
C GLU A 333 -52.39 99.99 107.16
N GLN A 334 -51.84 99.32 108.19
CA GLN A 334 -51.99 99.73 109.59
C GLN A 334 -51.26 101.06 109.85
N ASN A 335 -50.04 101.21 109.35
CA ASN A 335 -49.30 102.48 109.34
C ASN A 335 -50.00 103.57 108.50
N PHE A 336 -50.69 103.21 107.40
CA PHE A 336 -51.49 104.13 106.60
C PHE A 336 -52.72 104.66 107.34
N SER A 337 -53.21 103.91 108.33
CA SER A 337 -54.37 104.28 109.15
C SER A 337 -54.03 105.32 110.24
N GLU A 338 -52.76 105.49 110.60
CA GLU A 338 -52.31 106.47 111.59
C GLU A 338 -51.72 107.77 111.00
N SER A 339 -51.43 107.82 109.69
CA SER A 339 -50.80 108.99 109.04
C SER A 339 -51.72 109.70 108.03
N SER A 340 -52.47 110.69 108.52
CA SER A 340 -53.35 111.51 107.69
C SER A 340 -52.60 112.63 106.94
N ALA A 341 -53.05 112.89 105.71
CA ALA A 341 -52.79 114.08 104.90
C ALA A 341 -51.35 114.35 104.40
N THR A 342 -51.11 113.96 103.15
CA THR A 342 -50.67 114.97 102.14
C THR A 342 -51.15 114.59 100.74
N LYS A 343 -51.40 115.59 99.88
CA LYS A 343 -51.84 115.37 98.50
C LYS A 343 -50.65 115.24 97.55
N GLY A 344 -50.65 114.18 96.76
CA GLY A 344 -50.44 114.30 95.32
C GLY A 344 -49.20 113.62 94.70
N LYS A 345 -49.41 113.18 93.46
CA LYS A 345 -48.41 112.92 92.42
C LYS A 345 -47.48 111.71 92.62
N MET A 346 -47.97 110.53 92.27
CA MET A 346 -47.25 109.60 91.38
C MET A 346 -48.27 108.76 90.58
N LEU A 347 -48.64 109.25 89.39
CA LEU A 347 -49.53 108.55 88.44
C LEU A 347 -48.76 107.54 87.55
N THR A 348 -47.52 107.27 87.89
CA THR A 348 -46.54 106.56 87.04
C THR A 348 -46.36 105.06 87.29
N PRO A 349 -46.70 104.47 88.46
CA PRO A 349 -46.73 103.01 88.59
C PRO A 349 -47.82 102.37 87.72
N VAL A 350 -48.94 103.08 87.52
CA VAL A 350 -50.08 102.58 86.73
C VAL A 350 -49.74 102.58 85.23
N GLU A 351 -49.20 103.68 84.67
CA GLU A 351 -48.75 103.69 83.27
C GLU A 351 -47.69 102.61 82.99
N LEU A 352 -46.77 102.35 83.93
CA LEU A 352 -45.77 101.28 83.77
C LEU A 352 -46.40 99.88 83.80
N VAL A 353 -47.36 99.63 84.70
CA VAL A 353 -48.07 98.34 84.78
C VAL A 353 -49.04 98.16 83.62
N GLU A 354 -49.72 99.21 83.15
CA GLU A 354 -50.58 99.16 81.96
C GLU A 354 -49.76 98.95 80.68
N ASN A 355 -48.62 99.60 80.51
CA ASN A 355 -47.73 99.35 79.37
C ASN A 355 -47.15 97.93 79.40
N ASN A 356 -46.59 97.48 80.54
CA ASN A 356 -46.09 96.11 80.67
C ASN A 356 -47.20 95.07 80.47
N MET A 357 -48.44 95.35 80.90
CA MET A 357 -49.59 94.47 80.66
C MET A 357 -50.11 94.57 79.21
N HIS A 358 -49.90 95.68 78.51
CA HIS A 358 -50.16 95.79 77.08
C HIS A 358 -49.11 95.05 76.24
N GLU A 359 -47.83 95.11 76.59
CA GLU A 359 -46.76 94.31 75.97
C GLU A 359 -46.96 92.82 76.25
N LEU A 360 -47.26 92.42 77.49
CA LEU A 360 -47.59 91.04 77.84
C LEU A 360 -48.85 90.55 77.10
N LYS A 361 -49.84 91.41 76.90
CA LYS A 361 -51.05 91.10 76.12
C LYS A 361 -50.78 91.01 74.62
N LEU A 362 -49.89 91.85 74.07
CA LEU A 362 -49.45 91.76 72.68
C LEU A 362 -48.63 90.48 72.45
N SER A 363 -47.69 90.16 73.33
CA SER A 363 -46.95 88.89 73.35
C SER A 363 -47.90 87.68 73.46
N ALA A 364 -48.87 87.71 74.37
CA ALA A 364 -49.84 86.63 74.52
C ALA A 364 -50.77 86.46 73.29
N VAL A 365 -51.15 87.56 72.63
CA VAL A 365 -51.89 87.51 71.35
C VAL A 365 -51.00 86.96 70.24
N GLN A 366 -49.77 87.44 70.10
CA GLN A 366 -48.81 86.98 69.09
C GLN A 366 -48.42 85.51 69.28
N HIS A 367 -48.32 85.02 70.52
CA HIS A 367 -48.17 83.60 70.81
C HIS A 367 -49.45 82.81 70.53
N SER A 368 -50.64 83.36 70.82
CA SER A 368 -51.90 82.72 70.43
C SER A 368 -52.05 82.60 68.91
N ASP A 369 -51.61 83.60 68.15
CA ASP A 369 -51.66 83.59 66.70
C ASP A 369 -50.62 82.63 66.10
N ASN A 370 -49.41 82.56 66.66
CA ASN A 370 -48.42 81.53 66.29
C ASN A 370 -48.90 80.11 66.63
N ILE A 371 -49.57 79.90 67.78
CA ILE A 371 -50.17 78.62 68.14
C ILE A 371 -51.30 78.27 67.16
N ASN A 372 -52.17 79.23 66.80
CA ASN A 372 -53.22 79.03 65.80
C ASN A 372 -52.64 78.71 64.41
N PHE A 373 -51.53 79.35 64.03
CA PHE A 373 -50.81 79.06 62.78
C PHE A 373 -50.27 77.62 62.77
N ILE A 374 -49.52 77.21 63.80
CA ILE A 374 -49.00 75.83 63.94
C ILE A 374 -50.15 74.80 63.97
N LEU A 375 -51.29 75.13 64.58
CA LEU A 375 -52.46 74.25 64.64
C LEU A 375 -53.21 74.19 63.30
N SER A 376 -53.07 75.22 62.44
CA SER A 376 -53.56 75.19 61.05
C SER A 376 -52.62 74.40 60.12
N GLU A 377 -51.31 74.56 60.26
CA GLU A 377 -50.26 73.74 59.60
C GLU A 377 -50.46 72.24 59.89
N TYR A 378 -50.53 71.88 61.18
CA TYR A 378 -50.79 70.51 61.63
C TYR A 378 -52.09 69.94 61.04
N LYS A 379 -53.12 70.79 60.84
CA LYS A 379 -54.40 70.39 60.26
C LYS A 379 -54.31 70.18 58.75
N ASP A 380 -53.56 71.00 58.01
CA ASP A 380 -53.31 70.78 56.59
C ASP A 380 -52.52 69.49 56.38
N LEU A 381 -51.42 69.32 57.12
CA LEU A 381 -50.59 68.11 57.13
C LEU A 381 -51.42 66.84 57.44
N ASN A 382 -52.28 66.86 58.45
CA ASN A 382 -53.17 65.75 58.76
C ASN A 382 -54.21 65.50 57.64
N SER A 383 -54.63 66.53 56.90
CA SER A 383 -55.54 66.36 55.75
C SER A 383 -54.83 65.76 54.53
N ARG A 384 -53.57 66.14 54.28
CA ARG A 384 -52.72 65.55 53.23
C ARG A 384 -52.33 64.11 53.55
N PHE A 385 -52.09 63.79 54.83
CA PHE A 385 -51.86 62.42 55.27
C PHE A 385 -53.08 61.52 55.01
N ALA A 386 -54.29 62.02 55.22
CA ALA A 386 -55.51 61.30 54.83
C ALA A 386 -55.60 61.09 53.31
N ALA A 387 -55.24 62.10 52.50
CA ALA A 387 -55.21 61.96 51.04
C ALA A 387 -54.14 60.96 50.54
N THR A 388 -53.00 60.83 51.23
CA THR A 388 -51.99 59.80 50.92
C THR A 388 -52.45 58.41 51.35
N GLN A 389 -53.14 58.28 52.49
CA GLN A 389 -53.77 57.03 52.91
C GLN A 389 -54.82 56.56 51.89
N ASP A 390 -55.70 57.45 51.42
CA ASP A 390 -56.68 57.16 50.37
C ASP A 390 -55.99 56.71 49.07
N ALA A 391 -54.91 57.39 48.65
CA ALA A 391 -54.13 57.00 47.46
C ALA A 391 -53.48 55.60 47.61
N ILE A 392 -53.00 55.25 48.81
CA ILE A 392 -52.44 53.93 49.11
C ILE A 392 -53.52 52.84 49.05
N ASP A 393 -54.72 53.06 49.60
CA ASP A 393 -55.79 52.06 49.52
C ASP A 393 -56.44 51.99 48.12
N VAL A 394 -56.43 53.07 47.32
CA VAL A 394 -56.72 53.02 45.88
C VAL A 394 -55.69 52.16 45.14
N MET A 395 -54.38 52.35 45.40
CA MET A 395 -53.33 51.52 44.81
C MET A 395 -53.48 50.06 45.20
N ARG A 396 -53.77 49.77 46.48
CA ARG A 396 -54.06 48.43 47.01
C ARG A 396 -55.23 47.78 46.30
N SER A 397 -56.31 48.52 46.07
CA SER A 397 -57.46 48.03 45.29
C SER A 397 -57.12 47.76 43.81
N THR A 398 -56.16 48.51 43.25
CA THR A 398 -55.72 48.36 41.84
C THR A 398 -54.82 47.14 41.68
N VAL A 399 -53.83 46.97 42.57
CA VAL A 399 -52.90 45.82 42.59
C VAL A 399 -53.61 44.48 42.84
N ILE A 400 -54.74 44.50 43.54
CA ILE A 400 -55.58 43.30 43.76
C ILE A 400 -56.44 42.96 42.52
N ASN A 401 -56.69 43.90 41.60
CA ASN A 401 -57.68 43.77 40.53
C ASN A 401 -57.14 44.05 39.10
N SER A 402 -55.83 43.89 38.84
CA SER A 402 -55.28 44.11 37.48
C SER A 402 -54.05 43.26 37.16
N ASP A 403 -54.04 42.71 35.94
CA ASP A 403 -52.86 42.08 35.34
C ASP A 403 -51.72 43.10 35.14
N SER A 404 -50.49 42.61 35.16
CA SER A 404 -49.26 43.33 35.54
C SER A 404 -48.70 44.39 34.54
N ASN A 405 -49.55 45.11 33.80
CA ASN A 405 -49.07 46.09 32.81
C ASN A 405 -50.06 47.26 32.52
N SER A 406 -50.71 47.83 33.53
CA SER A 406 -51.60 48.99 33.37
C SER A 406 -50.90 50.32 33.70
N GLN A 407 -51.01 51.30 32.80
CA GLN A 407 -50.41 52.64 32.93
C GLN A 407 -50.81 53.34 34.25
N LEU A 408 -52.03 53.12 34.72
CA LEU A 408 -52.56 53.65 35.98
C LEU A 408 -51.69 53.30 37.21
N GLY A 409 -51.01 52.14 37.20
CA GLY A 409 -50.08 51.77 38.27
C GLY A 409 -48.81 52.63 38.28
N ILE A 410 -48.31 53.00 37.09
CA ILE A 410 -47.14 53.87 36.92
C ILE A 410 -47.49 55.30 37.35
N ASP A 411 -48.62 55.82 36.86
CA ASP A 411 -49.10 57.17 37.19
C ASP A 411 -49.37 57.33 38.69
N ALA A 412 -49.91 56.29 39.36
CA ALA A 412 -50.13 56.27 40.81
C ALA A 412 -48.82 56.22 41.61
N VAL A 413 -47.84 55.42 41.18
CA VAL A 413 -46.51 55.37 41.82
C VAL A 413 -45.75 56.69 41.65
N GLN A 414 -45.86 57.34 40.49
CA GLN A 414 -45.25 58.65 40.27
C GLN A 414 -45.93 59.75 41.10
N SER A 415 -47.27 59.77 41.17
CA SER A 415 -48.02 60.70 42.03
C SER A 415 -47.66 60.53 43.52
N LEU A 416 -47.52 59.27 43.99
CA LEU A 416 -47.05 58.99 45.35
C LEU A 416 -45.61 59.49 45.57
N ARG A 417 -44.72 59.33 44.60
CA ARG A 417 -43.35 59.85 44.66
C ARG A 417 -43.31 61.38 44.73
N GLU A 418 -44.08 62.06 43.89
CA GLU A 418 -44.17 63.53 43.90
C GLU A 418 -44.74 64.04 45.24
N SER A 419 -45.75 63.35 45.78
CA SER A 419 -46.26 63.61 47.14
C SER A 419 -45.23 63.33 48.25
N GLN A 420 -44.38 62.32 48.10
CA GLN A 420 -43.33 61.98 49.07
C GLN A 420 -42.19 63.01 49.06
N GLU A 421 -41.75 63.45 47.88
CA GLU A 421 -40.75 64.50 47.71
C GLU A 421 -41.27 65.84 48.28
N SER A 422 -42.55 66.17 48.07
CA SER A 422 -43.22 67.32 48.70
C SER A 422 -43.25 67.23 50.23
N LEU A 423 -43.73 66.10 50.79
CA LEU A 423 -43.82 65.89 52.23
C LEU A 423 -42.43 65.97 52.91
N THR A 424 -41.38 65.52 52.22
CA THR A 424 -39.99 65.59 52.71
C THR A 424 -39.48 67.02 52.75
N SER A 425 -39.84 67.85 51.76
CA SER A 425 -39.50 69.28 51.74
C SER A 425 -40.20 70.05 52.86
N GLU A 426 -41.50 69.82 53.05
CA GLU A 426 -42.30 70.46 54.12
C GLU A 426 -41.84 70.01 55.52
N LEU A 427 -41.36 68.76 55.67
CA LEU A 427 -40.72 68.29 56.90
C LEU A 427 -39.43 69.04 57.25
N GLU A 428 -38.58 69.34 56.27
CA GLU A 428 -37.36 70.13 56.50
C GLU A 428 -37.67 71.62 56.74
N GLU A 429 -38.78 72.15 56.22
CA GLU A 429 -39.27 73.50 56.54
C GLU A 429 -39.83 73.58 57.97
N ILE A 430 -40.67 72.62 58.40
CA ILE A 430 -41.10 72.49 59.80
C ILE A 430 -39.90 72.30 60.74
N ARG A 431 -38.88 71.53 60.33
CA ARG A 431 -37.62 71.36 61.06
C ARG A 431 -36.84 72.66 61.18
N ARG A 432 -36.84 73.49 60.14
CA ARG A 432 -36.20 74.82 60.11
C ARG A 432 -36.89 75.76 61.10
N ASP A 433 -38.21 75.82 61.09
CA ASP A 433 -39.00 76.70 61.98
C ASP A 433 -38.95 76.22 63.44
N LEU A 434 -38.97 74.89 63.67
CA LEU A 434 -38.71 74.31 64.98
C LEU A 434 -37.28 74.60 65.49
N SER A 435 -36.33 74.90 64.60
CA SER A 435 -34.98 75.36 64.97
C SER A 435 -34.86 76.86 65.26
N GLU A 436 -35.91 77.65 64.99
CA GLU A 436 -36.02 79.06 65.40
C GLU A 436 -36.64 79.21 66.80
N VAL A 437 -37.50 78.27 67.24
CA VAL A 437 -38.08 78.24 68.61
C VAL A 437 -37.02 78.34 69.74
N PRO A 438 -35.84 77.70 69.66
CA PRO A 438 -34.75 77.89 70.63
C PRO A 438 -34.25 79.35 70.78
N GLN A 439 -34.38 80.20 69.75
CA GLN A 439 -33.97 81.61 69.86
C GLN A 439 -34.89 82.40 70.80
N MET A 440 -36.18 82.05 70.87
CA MET A 440 -37.11 82.58 71.88
C MET A 440 -36.72 82.16 73.31
N THR A 441 -35.92 81.10 73.47
CA THR A 441 -35.38 80.68 74.78
C THR A 441 -34.13 81.50 75.18
N ALA A 442 -33.54 82.28 74.25
CA ALA A 442 -32.35 83.08 74.53
C ALA A 442 -32.65 84.30 75.43
N GLU A 443 -33.87 84.84 75.40
CA GLU A 443 -34.28 85.93 76.30
C GLU A 443 -34.30 85.48 77.77
N PHE A 444 -34.66 84.21 78.02
CA PHE A 444 -34.56 83.58 79.34
C PHE A 444 -33.10 83.41 79.82
N HIS A 445 -32.13 83.47 78.91
CA HIS A 445 -30.71 83.28 79.21
C HIS A 445 -30.06 84.52 79.86
N VAL A 446 -30.63 85.72 79.69
CA VAL A 446 -30.15 86.95 80.35
C VAL A 446 -30.34 86.88 81.86
N LEU A 447 -31.47 86.34 82.33
CA LEU A 447 -31.73 86.10 83.76
C LEU A 447 -30.79 85.03 84.34
N LYS A 448 -30.43 84.03 83.52
CA LYS A 448 -29.50 82.95 83.88
C LYS A 448 -28.04 83.42 84.00
N GLU A 449 -27.63 84.45 83.25
CA GLU A 449 -26.27 85.01 83.35
C GLU A 449 -25.99 85.67 84.71
N VAL A 450 -27.00 86.31 85.31
CA VAL A 450 -26.91 86.89 86.66
C VAL A 450 -26.68 85.80 87.72
N VAL A 451 -27.29 84.62 87.54
CA VAL A 451 -27.11 83.46 88.43
C VAL A 451 -25.72 82.82 88.26
N HIS A 452 -25.17 82.80 87.04
CA HIS A 452 -23.82 82.27 86.79
C HIS A 452 -22.73 83.09 87.49
N LYS A 453 -22.79 84.43 87.45
CA LYS A 453 -21.81 85.31 88.11
C LYS A 453 -21.69 85.15 89.63
N VAL A 454 -22.67 84.52 90.29
CA VAL A 454 -22.60 84.14 91.72
C VAL A 454 -21.94 82.76 91.92
N ARG A 455 -22.05 81.86 90.93
CA ARG A 455 -21.51 80.49 90.96
C ARG A 455 -20.04 80.42 90.58
N ASP A 456 -19.59 81.28 89.67
CA ASP A 456 -18.22 81.25 89.14
C ASP A 456 -17.17 81.55 90.23
N LEU A 457 -17.53 82.33 91.27
CA LEU A 457 -16.70 82.60 92.45
C LEU A 457 -16.47 81.40 93.40
N GLN A 458 -17.09 80.24 93.15
CA GLN A 458 -16.90 79.02 93.96
C GLN A 458 -16.21 77.87 93.23
N SER A 459 -15.83 78.02 91.94
CA SER A 459 -15.30 76.91 91.14
C SER A 459 -13.85 77.10 90.63
N GLU A 460 -13.20 78.24 90.90
CA GLU A 460 -11.83 78.54 90.42
C GLU A 460 -10.71 77.84 91.22
N GLN A 461 -10.96 76.65 91.78
CA GLN A 461 -9.96 75.89 92.55
C GLN A 461 -10.01 74.36 92.39
N ALA A 462 -10.58 73.85 91.29
CA ALA A 462 -10.58 72.42 90.96
C ALA A 462 -10.22 72.10 89.49
N GLU A 463 -9.62 73.05 88.76
CA GLU A 463 -9.12 72.76 87.40
C GLU A 463 -7.84 71.91 87.49
N ARG A 464 -7.85 70.67 86.95
CA ARG A 464 -7.02 70.25 85.80
C ARG A 464 -7.05 68.76 85.42
N LEU A 465 -7.31 68.55 84.12
CA LEU A 465 -6.73 67.53 83.22
C LEU A 465 -7.03 66.02 83.41
N GLY A 466 -7.57 65.41 82.34
CA GLY A 466 -7.25 64.03 81.93
C GLY A 466 -8.47 63.08 81.78
N PRO A 467 -8.81 62.62 80.55
CA PRO A 467 -10.03 61.83 80.32
C PRO A 467 -9.84 60.30 80.25
N LEU A 468 -11.00 59.63 80.24
CA LEU A 468 -11.26 58.21 79.96
C LEU A 468 -10.37 57.53 78.91
N ASP A 469 -10.12 56.24 79.13
CA ASP A 469 -10.54 55.21 78.16
C ASP A 469 -11.02 53.93 78.90
N PHE A 470 -12.12 53.34 78.43
CA PHE A 470 -12.69 52.09 78.93
C PHE A 470 -13.72 51.53 77.92
N LEU A 471 -13.34 50.46 77.19
CA LEU A 471 -14.11 49.22 77.25
C LEU A 471 -13.32 48.01 76.71
N GLN A 472 -13.83 46.83 77.03
CA GLN A 472 -13.25 45.52 76.75
C GLN A 472 -14.33 44.60 76.16
N SER A 473 -13.92 43.63 75.33
CA SER A 473 -14.57 42.32 75.10
C SER A 473 -15.43 42.09 73.83
N GLN A 474 -15.39 40.83 73.38
CA GLN A 474 -16.45 40.06 72.67
C GLN A 474 -16.81 40.36 71.19
N THR A 475 -15.94 40.02 70.23
CA THR A 475 -16.38 39.54 68.88
C THR A 475 -15.37 38.74 68.04
N PHE A 476 -14.17 38.45 68.54
CA PHE A 476 -13.07 37.99 67.68
C PHE A 476 -12.85 36.47 67.45
N PRO A 477 -13.30 35.50 68.27
CA PRO A 477 -12.86 34.10 68.10
C PRO A 477 -13.45 33.40 66.86
N ASP A 478 -14.75 33.54 66.58
CA ASP A 478 -15.41 32.77 65.51
C ASP A 478 -14.93 33.14 64.11
N LYS A 479 -14.50 34.39 63.91
CA LYS A 479 -13.92 34.85 62.64
C LYS A 479 -12.55 34.22 62.39
N VAL A 480 -11.78 33.93 63.44
CA VAL A 480 -10.48 33.23 63.33
C VAL A 480 -10.70 31.75 63.00
N ALA A 481 -11.61 31.07 63.72
CA ALA A 481 -11.93 29.66 63.45
C ALA A 481 -12.52 29.44 62.04
N SER A 482 -13.30 30.41 61.53
CA SER A 482 -13.80 30.39 60.14
C SER A 482 -12.67 30.56 59.11
N LEU A 483 -11.68 31.41 59.41
CA LEU A 483 -10.52 31.63 58.55
C LEU A 483 -9.59 30.39 58.53
N GLU A 484 -9.37 29.73 59.66
CA GLU A 484 -8.60 28.48 59.73
C GLU A 484 -9.26 27.34 58.92
N ARG A 485 -10.59 27.23 58.94
CA ARG A 485 -11.32 26.31 58.05
C ARG A 485 -11.08 26.63 56.59
N PHE A 486 -11.25 27.88 56.17
CA PHE A 486 -11.07 28.28 54.78
C PHE A 486 -9.63 28.07 54.29
N ILE A 487 -8.63 28.29 55.15
CA ILE A 487 -7.21 27.99 54.86
C ILE A 487 -7.00 26.47 54.72
N SER A 488 -7.61 25.65 55.57
CA SER A 488 -7.51 24.18 55.51
C SER A 488 -8.18 23.61 54.26
N GLU A 489 -9.35 24.13 53.90
CA GLU A 489 -10.12 23.76 52.72
C GLU A 489 -9.41 24.20 51.43
N SER A 490 -8.80 25.39 51.43
CA SER A 490 -7.91 25.85 50.35
C SER A 490 -6.66 24.97 50.20
N GLN A 491 -6.03 24.54 51.30
CA GLN A 491 -4.90 23.60 51.26
C GLN A 491 -5.32 22.22 50.73
N SER A 492 -6.54 21.76 51.02
CA SER A 492 -7.11 20.54 50.44
C SER A 492 -7.27 20.68 48.92
N ALA A 493 -7.93 21.75 48.45
CA ALA A 493 -8.13 22.01 47.02
C ALA A 493 -6.79 22.19 46.26
N VAL A 494 -5.79 22.84 46.86
CA VAL A 494 -4.44 22.94 46.28
C VAL A 494 -3.76 21.57 46.19
N SER A 495 -3.94 20.70 47.19
CA SER A 495 -3.39 19.33 47.18
C SER A 495 -4.07 18.45 46.13
N GLU A 496 -5.38 18.62 45.93
CA GLU A 496 -6.17 17.95 44.90
C GLU A 496 -5.76 18.39 43.48
N VAL A 497 -5.67 19.71 43.23
CA VAL A 497 -5.15 20.26 41.96
C VAL A 497 -3.70 19.82 41.69
N GLN A 498 -2.87 19.69 42.72
CA GLN A 498 -1.50 19.17 42.57
C GLN A 498 -1.49 17.67 42.21
N LEU A 499 -2.45 16.89 42.71
CA LEU A 499 -2.63 15.47 42.37
C LEU A 499 -3.11 15.34 40.92
N ASP A 500 -4.12 16.10 40.51
CA ASP A 500 -4.61 16.17 39.13
C ASP A 500 -3.52 16.59 38.14
N LEU A 501 -2.70 17.59 38.49
CA LEU A 501 -1.55 18.01 37.66
C LEU A 501 -0.54 16.86 37.49
N SER A 502 -0.35 16.00 38.50
CA SER A 502 0.51 14.82 38.42
C SER A 502 -0.09 13.70 37.56
N MET A 503 -1.41 13.52 37.59
CA MET A 503 -2.11 12.58 36.72
C MET A 503 -2.10 13.06 35.27
N LEU A 504 -2.35 14.35 35.03
CA LEU A 504 -2.27 14.98 33.70
C LEU A 504 -0.86 14.87 33.12
N ARG A 505 0.18 15.12 33.93
CA ARG A 505 1.57 14.92 33.52
C ARG A 505 1.84 13.46 33.13
N THR A 506 1.35 12.51 33.94
CA THR A 506 1.48 11.07 33.65
C THR A 506 0.72 10.69 32.37
N ALA A 507 -0.44 11.28 32.10
CA ALA A 507 -1.18 11.09 30.85
C ALA A 507 -0.44 11.67 29.64
N VAL A 508 0.19 12.83 29.78
CA VAL A 508 1.04 13.46 28.74
C VAL A 508 2.29 12.63 28.47
N ASP A 509 3.02 12.16 29.50
CA ASP A 509 4.20 11.32 29.33
C ASP A 509 3.85 9.97 28.66
N ASN A 510 2.68 9.40 28.98
CA ASN A 510 2.12 8.25 28.26
C ASN A 510 1.77 8.59 26.81
N LEU A 511 1.12 9.72 26.53
CA LEU A 511 0.75 10.14 25.18
C LEU A 511 1.98 10.42 24.30
N VAL A 512 3.03 11.04 24.84
CA VAL A 512 4.33 11.20 24.17
C VAL A 512 4.97 9.84 23.89
N THR A 513 4.92 8.92 24.85
CA THR A 513 5.41 7.54 24.66
C THR A 513 4.63 6.80 23.56
N TYR A 514 3.31 6.99 23.45
CA TYR A 514 2.52 6.45 22.34
C TYR A 514 2.82 7.15 21.01
N SER A 515 3.03 8.47 20.99
CA SER A 515 3.38 9.24 19.79
C SER A 515 4.68 8.75 19.16
N VAL A 516 5.76 8.63 19.95
CA VAL A 516 7.05 8.06 19.49
C VAL A 516 6.88 6.61 19.00
N LYS A 517 5.95 5.85 19.58
CA LYS A 517 5.66 4.46 19.19
C LYS A 517 4.84 4.37 17.90
N ILE A 518 4.00 5.38 17.60
CA ILE A 518 3.30 5.55 16.32
C ILE A 518 4.31 5.91 15.24
N GLU A 519 5.14 6.94 15.44
CA GLU A 519 6.23 7.35 14.54
C GLU A 519 7.18 6.17 14.23
N THR A 520 7.57 5.40 15.25
CA THR A 520 8.38 4.18 15.11
C THR A 520 7.69 3.09 14.28
N ASN A 521 6.37 3.04 14.26
CA ASN A 521 5.61 2.08 13.45
C ASN A 521 5.33 2.59 12.04
N GLU A 522 5.13 3.90 11.87
CA GLU A 522 5.01 4.57 10.57
C GLU A 522 6.30 4.41 9.74
N ASN A 523 7.47 4.62 10.36
CA ASN A 523 8.77 4.36 9.74
C ASN A 523 8.91 2.89 9.29
N LYS A 524 8.46 1.92 10.11
CA LYS A 524 8.45 0.50 9.71
C LYS A 524 7.47 0.20 8.56
N LEU A 525 6.31 0.86 8.52
CA LEU A 525 5.35 0.74 7.42
C LEU A 525 5.94 1.27 6.12
N GLU A 526 6.66 2.40 6.16
CA GLU A 526 7.32 2.96 4.98
C GLU A 526 8.48 2.07 4.48
N ILE A 527 9.28 1.50 5.39
CA ILE A 527 10.29 0.48 5.05
C ILE A 527 9.65 -0.78 4.42
N MET A 528 8.52 -1.25 4.98
CA MET A 528 7.79 -2.41 4.44
C MET A 528 7.17 -2.11 3.06
N LYS A 529 6.67 -0.88 2.87
CA LYS A 529 6.14 -0.38 1.60
C LYS A 529 7.22 -0.28 0.53
N GLN A 530 8.42 0.23 0.85
CA GLN A 530 9.56 0.21 -0.07
C GLN A 530 9.92 -1.22 -0.47
N SER A 531 10.00 -2.15 0.48
CA SER A 531 10.27 -3.58 0.22
C SER A 531 9.19 -4.24 -0.65
N LEU A 532 7.94 -3.80 -0.56
CA LEU A 532 6.85 -4.26 -1.42
C LEU A 532 6.99 -3.72 -2.86
N GLU A 533 7.37 -2.45 -3.02
CA GLU A 533 7.62 -1.83 -4.33
C GLU A 533 8.86 -2.44 -5.02
N ASP A 534 9.91 -2.75 -4.25
CA ASP A 534 11.10 -3.47 -4.72
C ASP A 534 10.76 -4.89 -5.19
N LEU A 535 9.94 -5.62 -4.41
CA LEU A 535 9.46 -6.96 -4.76
C LEU A 535 8.56 -6.94 -6.02
N ARG A 536 7.72 -5.91 -6.15
CA ARG A 536 6.89 -5.68 -7.33
C ARG A 536 7.75 -5.41 -8.57
N TYR A 537 8.78 -4.58 -8.46
CA TYR A 537 9.71 -4.32 -9.54
C TYR A 537 10.42 -5.60 -10.02
N ASP A 538 10.88 -6.46 -9.10
CA ASP A 538 11.51 -7.73 -9.48
C ASP A 538 10.49 -8.78 -10.00
N TYR A 539 9.20 -8.70 -9.61
CA TYR A 539 8.10 -9.48 -10.20
C TYR A 539 7.81 -9.05 -11.65
N ASP A 540 7.61 -7.76 -11.90
CA ASP A 540 7.35 -7.22 -13.25
C ASP A 540 8.53 -7.54 -14.18
N ARG A 541 9.76 -7.44 -13.66
CA ARG A 541 11.02 -7.81 -14.33
C ARG A 541 11.24 -9.32 -14.46
N LEU A 542 10.53 -10.17 -13.71
CA LEU A 542 10.48 -11.61 -13.95
C LEU A 542 9.47 -11.93 -15.06
N LEU A 543 8.33 -11.23 -15.07
CA LEU A 543 7.28 -11.37 -16.07
C LEU A 543 7.79 -10.99 -17.47
N GLU A 544 8.51 -9.87 -17.60
CA GLU A 544 9.20 -9.44 -18.82
C GLU A 544 10.24 -10.47 -19.34
N LYS A 545 10.87 -11.24 -18.44
CA LYS A 545 11.80 -12.33 -18.83
C LYS A 545 11.07 -13.58 -19.27
N ILE A 546 9.92 -13.89 -18.67
CA ILE A 546 9.09 -15.03 -19.07
C ILE A 546 8.53 -14.77 -20.46
N GLU A 547 8.03 -13.56 -20.71
CA GLU A 547 7.56 -13.10 -22.03
C GLU A 547 8.66 -13.25 -23.10
N LYS A 548 9.87 -12.72 -22.85
CA LYS A 548 11.02 -12.86 -23.78
C LYS A 548 11.53 -14.29 -23.97
N VAL A 549 11.26 -15.20 -23.03
CA VAL A 549 11.52 -16.65 -23.22
C VAL A 549 10.40 -17.28 -24.07
N GLN A 550 9.16 -16.84 -23.90
CA GLN A 550 8.00 -17.32 -24.65
C GLN A 550 7.96 -16.79 -26.10
N GLU A 551 8.56 -15.63 -26.38
CA GLU A 551 8.81 -15.15 -27.76
C GLU A 551 9.95 -15.90 -28.49
N ALA A 552 10.77 -16.65 -27.76
CA ALA A 552 12.00 -17.29 -28.27
C ALA A 552 11.89 -18.81 -28.47
N VAL A 553 10.67 -19.38 -28.37
CA VAL A 553 10.36 -20.81 -28.42
C VAL A 553 9.31 -21.11 -29.50
#